data_AF-A0A5P8I490-F1
#
_entry.id   AF-A0A5P8I490-F1
#
_cell.length_a   1.000
_cell.length_b   1.000
_cell.length_c   1.000
_cell.angle_alpha   90.00
_cell.angle_beta   90.00
_cell.angle_gamma   90.00
#
_symmetry.space_group_name_H-M   'P 1'
#
loop_
_entity.id
_entity.type
_entity.pdbx_description
1 polymer ?
#
loop_
_entity_poly.entity_id
_entity_poly.type
_entity_poly.pdbx_seq_one_letter_code
_entity_poly.pdbx_strand_id
1 'polypeptide(L)'
;METSGALKNSLDYLSSSEFIHKPVALLAVAGGGKGGINALNSMETRTVARGVYANAIPKQVVLDGLHVQDGELGEDAKPLIHDVVKELKAYMETSVYKEVKKQLGV
;
A
#
# COMPACT_ATOMS: atom_id res chain seq x y z
N MET A 1 15.82 -3.02 -5.75
CA MET A 1 14.66 -2.99 -6.65
C MET A 1 13.82 -1.83 -6.17
N GLU A 2 13.80 -0.75 -6.96
CA GLU A 2 13.12 0.50 -6.62
C GLU A 2 11.67 0.47 -7.16
N THR A 3 10.84 1.41 -6.70
CA THR A 3 9.47 1.59 -7.18
C THR A 3 9.44 1.72 -8.70
N SER A 4 8.42 1.16 -9.35
CA SER A 4 8.29 1.29 -10.80
C SER A 4 8.15 2.76 -11.20
N GLY A 5 8.87 3.17 -12.25
CA GLY A 5 8.77 4.54 -12.77
C GLY A 5 7.35 4.94 -13.18
N ALA A 6 6.52 3.97 -13.58
CA ALA A 6 5.11 4.18 -13.88
C ALA A 6 4.29 4.57 -12.63
N LEU A 7 4.53 3.91 -11.49
CA LEU A 7 3.86 4.24 -10.24
C LEU A 7 4.32 5.61 -9.73
N LYS A 8 5.63 5.87 -9.77
CA LYS A 8 6.20 7.16 -9.39
C LYS A 8 5.63 8.31 -10.24
N ASN A 9 5.59 8.14 -11.56
CA ASN A 9 4.99 9.11 -12.48
C ASN A 9 3.52 9.35 -12.16
N SER A 10 2.74 8.30 -11.87
CA SER A 10 1.33 8.45 -11.48
C SER A 10 1.16 9.26 -10.19
N LEU A 11 2.04 9.04 -9.21
CA LEU A 11 2.05 9.78 -7.95
C LEU A 11 2.52 11.23 -8.13
N ASP A 12 3.39 11.51 -9.10
CA ASP A 12 3.88 12.87 -9.39
C ASP A 12 2.79 13.80 -9.94
N TYR A 13 1.73 13.24 -10.53
CA TYR A 13 0.56 14.01 -10.97
C TYR A 13 -0.51 14.22 -9.89
N LEU A 14 -0.35 13.61 -8.71
CA LEU A 14 -1.30 13.71 -7.62
C LEU A 14 -0.74 14.64 -6.54
N SER A 15 -1.62 15.39 -5.88
CA SER A 15 -1.22 16.30 -4.81
C SER A 15 -1.50 15.68 -3.43
N SER A 16 -1.09 16.37 -2.37
CA SER A 16 -1.44 15.98 -1.00
C SER A 16 -2.94 16.05 -0.74
N SER A 17 -3.71 16.87 -1.48
CA SER A 17 -5.14 17.04 -1.24
C SER A 17 -5.96 15.76 -1.50
N GLU A 18 -5.50 14.91 -2.42
CA GLU A 18 -6.16 13.64 -2.74
C GLU A 18 -5.86 12.54 -1.73
N PHE A 19 -4.81 12.66 -0.92
CA PHE A 19 -4.30 11.59 -0.05
C PHE A 19 -4.27 11.92 1.43
N ILE A 20 -4.46 13.19 1.79
CA ILE A 20 -4.38 13.67 3.17
C ILE A 20 -5.25 12.82 4.10
N HIS A 21 -4.61 12.21 5.09
CA HIS A 21 -5.20 11.32 6.10
C HIS A 21 -5.91 10.05 5.60
N LYS A 22 -5.88 9.74 4.30
CA LYS A 22 -6.49 8.51 3.78
C LYS A 22 -5.63 7.29 4.19
N PRO A 23 -6.25 6.23 4.72
CA PRO A 23 -5.58 4.95 4.93
C PRO A 23 -5.09 4.39 3.60
N VAL A 24 -3.82 4.01 3.53
CA VAL A 24 -3.20 3.41 2.34
C VAL A 24 -2.52 2.10 2.74
N ALA A 25 -2.84 1.04 2.02
CA ALA A 25 -2.15 -0.25 2.12
C ALA A 25 -1.07 -0.36 1.05
N LEU A 26 0.07 -0.96 1.41
CA LEU A 26 1.21 -1.13 0.50
C LEU A 26 1.39 -2.61 0.15
N LEU A 27 1.46 -2.88 -1.15
CA LEU A 27 1.69 -4.21 -1.71
C LEU A 27 2.74 -4.10 -2.81
N ALA A 28 3.72 -4.99 -2.79
CA ALA A 28 4.77 -5.05 -3.80
C ALA A 28 4.84 -6.46 -4.39
N VAL A 29 5.12 -6.56 -5.69
CA VAL A 29 5.39 -7.81 -6.39
C VAL A 29 6.87 -7.85 -6.78
N ALA A 30 7.55 -8.97 -6.54
CA ALA A 30 8.95 -9.16 -6.86
C ALA A 30 9.19 -10.49 -7.59
N GLY A 31 10.29 -10.59 -8.35
CA GLY A 31 10.60 -11.80 -9.13
C GLY A 31 11.09 -13.01 -8.32
N GLY A 32 11.27 -12.90 -6.99
CA GLY A 32 11.79 -13.96 -6.13
C GLY A 32 12.82 -13.49 -5.10
N GLY A 33 13.01 -14.30 -4.05
CA GLY A 33 14.02 -14.08 -3.02
C GLY A 33 13.74 -12.87 -2.12
N LYS A 34 14.78 -12.08 -1.77
CA LYS A 34 14.64 -10.87 -0.94
C LYS A 34 14.18 -9.62 -1.72
N GLY A 35 13.80 -9.78 -2.99
CA GLY A 35 13.65 -8.70 -3.96
C GLY A 35 12.56 -7.66 -3.65
N GLY A 36 11.50 -8.04 -2.91
CA GLY A 36 10.39 -7.14 -2.59
C GLY A 36 10.45 -6.49 -1.21
N ILE A 37 11.28 -7.01 -0.30
CA ILE A 37 11.47 -6.39 1.02
C ILE A 37 12.06 -5.00 0.86
N ASN A 38 12.97 -4.78 -0.10
CA ASN A 38 13.49 -3.44 -0.35
C ASN A 38 12.46 -2.52 -1.03
N ALA A 39 11.50 -3.03 -1.80
CA ALA A 39 10.41 -2.20 -2.33
C ALA A 39 9.41 -1.75 -1.23
N LEU A 40 9.26 -2.56 -0.16
CA LEU A 40 8.41 -2.22 0.99
C LEU A 40 9.14 -1.45 2.10
N ASN A 41 10.36 -1.85 2.46
CA ASN A 41 11.18 -1.28 3.53
C ASN A 41 12.04 -0.11 3.05
N SER A 42 12.55 -0.15 1.82
CA SER A 42 13.43 0.90 1.30
C SER A 42 12.61 1.97 0.58
N MET A 43 12.25 3.00 1.37
CA MET A 43 12.35 4.40 0.99
C MET A 43 11.32 5.06 0.06
N GLU A 44 10.48 4.37 -0.71
CA GLU A 44 9.62 5.07 -1.70
C GLU A 44 8.12 5.04 -1.35
N THR A 45 7.41 3.91 -1.25
CA THR A 45 5.93 4.01 -1.12
C THR A 45 5.46 4.51 0.24
N ARG A 46 6.14 4.18 1.35
CA ARG A 46 5.82 4.74 2.69
C ARG A 46 6.28 6.19 2.83
N THR A 47 7.43 6.56 2.27
CA THR A 47 7.95 7.94 2.30
C THR A 47 7.14 8.85 1.37
N VAL A 48 6.81 8.39 0.15
CA VAL A 48 5.95 9.10 -0.81
C VAL A 48 4.52 9.20 -0.28
N ALA A 49 3.95 8.13 0.30
CA ALA A 49 2.67 8.19 0.99
C ALA A 49 2.69 9.25 2.12
N ARG A 50 3.77 9.31 2.92
CA ARG A 50 3.94 10.37 3.93
C ARG A 50 4.15 11.76 3.31
N GLY A 51 4.82 11.85 2.16
CA GLY A 51 5.01 13.09 1.40
C GLY A 51 3.69 13.69 0.90
N VAL A 52 2.70 12.83 0.63
CA VAL A 52 1.31 13.24 0.33
C VAL A 52 0.37 13.20 1.54
N TYR A 53 0.91 13.11 2.76
CA TYR A 53 0.17 13.05 4.03
C TYR A 53 -0.83 11.88 4.18
N ALA A 54 -0.63 10.78 3.47
CA ALA A 54 -1.40 9.55 3.61
C ALA A 54 -1.05 8.77 4.89
N ASN A 55 -2.02 8.03 5.42
CA ASN A 55 -1.85 7.14 6.57
C ASN A 55 -1.53 5.71 6.11
N ALA A 56 -0.24 5.40 5.94
CA ALA A 56 0.20 4.07 5.54
C ALA A 56 0.08 3.05 6.70
N ILE A 57 -0.82 2.07 6.57
CA ILE A 57 -1.07 1.03 7.59
C ILE A 57 0.18 0.17 7.84
N PRO A 58 0.33 -0.45 9.03
CA PRO A 58 1.54 -1.20 9.35
C PRO A 58 1.68 -2.50 8.55
N LYS A 59 0.58 -3.21 8.26
CA LYS A 59 0.63 -4.46 7.48
C LYS A 59 0.91 -4.21 6.01
N GLN A 60 1.92 -4.91 5.51
CA GLN A 60 2.42 -4.79 4.14
C GLN A 60 2.72 -6.20 3.62
N VAL A 61 2.55 -6.42 2.32
CA VAL A 61 2.73 -7.73 1.70
C VAL A 61 3.67 -7.64 0.51
N VAL A 62 4.65 -8.54 0.48
CA VAL A 62 5.43 -8.85 -0.72
C VAL A 62 4.85 -10.13 -1.30
N LEU A 63 4.47 -10.07 -2.57
CA LEU A 63 4.26 -11.26 -3.37
C LEU A 63 5.52 -11.51 -4.19
N ASP A 64 5.94 -12.75 -4.29
CA ASP A 64 7.06 -13.13 -5.15
C ASP A 64 6.59 -14.08 -6.27
N GLY A 65 7.52 -14.48 -7.16
CA GLY A 65 7.21 -15.39 -8.26
C GLY A 65 6.74 -16.79 -7.83
N LEU A 66 6.85 -17.17 -6.56
CA LEU A 66 6.29 -18.43 -6.05
C LEU A 66 4.79 -18.29 -5.76
N HIS A 67 4.37 -17.07 -5.42
CA HIS A 67 2.98 -16.73 -5.08
C HIS A 67 2.10 -16.44 -6.31
N VAL A 68 2.68 -16.34 -7.51
CA VAL A 68 1.96 -16.05 -8.75
C VAL A 68 2.34 -17.10 -9.80
N GLN A 69 1.36 -17.85 -10.30
CA GLN A 69 1.53 -18.88 -11.32
C GLN A 69 0.52 -18.64 -12.43
N ASP A 70 0.97 -18.66 -13.70
CA ASP A 70 0.13 -18.45 -14.88
C ASP A 70 -0.72 -17.16 -14.88
N GLY A 71 -0.24 -16.12 -14.18
CA GLY A 71 -0.96 -14.85 -14.01
C GLY A 71 -2.04 -14.88 -12.93
N GLU A 72 -2.20 -16.02 -12.23
CA GLU A 72 -3.10 -16.19 -11.10
C GLU A 72 -2.33 -16.20 -9.77
N LEU A 73 -3.04 -15.79 -8.72
CA LEU A 73 -2.51 -15.79 -7.37
C LEU A 73 -2.65 -17.19 -6.75
N GLY A 74 -1.55 -17.71 -6.21
CA GLY A 74 -1.54 -18.96 -5.45
C GLY A 74 -2.47 -18.92 -4.24
N GLU A 75 -3.01 -20.07 -3.86
CA GLU A 75 -3.92 -20.22 -2.71
C GLU A 75 -3.28 -19.78 -1.38
N ASP A 76 -1.96 -19.94 -1.25
CA ASP A 76 -1.15 -19.54 -0.11
C ASP A 76 -1.04 -18.00 0.03
N ALA A 77 -1.13 -17.28 -1.08
CA ALA A 77 -1.02 -15.82 -1.12
C ALA A 77 -2.35 -15.08 -0.94
N LYS A 78 -3.49 -15.74 -1.22
CA LYS A 78 -4.84 -15.16 -1.03
C LYS A 78 -5.09 -14.68 0.41
N PRO A 79 -4.76 -15.44 1.48
CA PRO A 79 -4.90 -14.97 2.85
C PRO A 79 -4.07 -13.72 3.16
N LEU A 80 -2.87 -13.61 2.59
CA LEU A 80 -1.98 -12.46 2.81
C LEU A 80 -2.62 -11.16 2.31
N ILE A 81 -3.17 -11.19 1.09
CA ILE A 81 -3.90 -10.04 0.53
C ILE A 81 -5.18 -9.78 1.31
N HIS A 82 -5.94 -10.84 1.63
CA HIS A 82 -7.18 -10.71 2.37
C HIS A 82 -6.97 -9.97 3.69
N ASP A 83 -5.93 -10.32 4.42
CA ASP A 83 -5.62 -9.68 5.69
C ASP A 83 -5.24 -8.21 5.56
N VAL A 84 -4.45 -7.84 4.54
CA VAL A 84 -4.11 -6.43 4.27
C VAL A 84 -5.36 -5.62 4.01
N VAL A 85 -6.26 -6.15 3.17
CA VAL A 85 -7.53 -5.49 2.85
C VAL A 85 -8.42 -5.40 4.09
N LYS A 86 -8.47 -6.44 4.92
CA LYS A 86 -9.22 -6.45 6.18
C LYS A 86 -8.71 -5.39 7.14
N GLU A 87 -7.40 -5.26 7.29
CA GLU A 87 -6.80 -4.23 8.13
C GLU A 87 -7.08 -2.83 7.58
N LEU A 88 -6.94 -2.62 6.28
CA LEU A 88 -7.27 -1.35 5.65
C LEU A 88 -8.71 -0.92 5.93
N LYS A 89 -9.68 -1.85 5.81
CA LYS A 89 -11.08 -1.59 6.15
C LYS A 89 -11.26 -1.24 7.62
N ALA A 90 -10.59 -1.95 8.52
CA ALA A 90 -10.63 -1.64 9.95
C ALA A 90 -10.14 -0.21 10.21
N TYR A 91 -9.04 0.21 9.59
CA TYR A 91 -8.54 1.59 9.69
C TYR A 91 -9.54 2.63 9.16
N MET A 92 -10.22 2.35 8.04
CA MET A 92 -11.27 3.20 7.50
C MET A 92 -12.52 3.26 8.41
N GLU A 93 -12.80 2.21 9.17
CA GLU A 93 -13.97 2.16 10.04
C GLU A 93 -13.72 2.77 11.42
N THR A 94 -12.46 3.05 11.77
CA THR A 94 -12.10 3.67 13.06
C THR A 94 -12.77 5.02 13.26
N SER A 95 -13.17 5.28 14.50
CA SER A 95 -13.74 6.56 14.92
C SER A 95 -12.80 7.73 14.64
N VAL A 96 -11.49 7.49 14.70
CA VAL A 96 -10.44 8.48 14.41
C VAL A 96 -10.49 8.90 12.94
N TYR A 97 -10.53 7.95 12.00
CA TYR A 97 -10.63 8.31 10.58
C TYR A 97 -11.96 8.99 10.24
N LYS A 98 -13.07 8.54 10.82
CA LYS A 98 -14.38 9.17 10.63
C LYS A 98 -14.41 10.62 11.12
N GLU A 99 -13.78 10.89 12.26
CA GLU A 99 -13.67 12.24 12.82
C GLU A 99 -12.76 13.14 11.98
N VAL A 100 -11.60 12.63 11.56
CA VAL A 100 -10.68 13.34 10.65
C VAL A 100 -11.36 13.65 9.32
N LYS A 101 -12.08 12.69 8.74
CA LYS A 101 -12.87 12.87 7.53
C LYS A 101 -13.91 13.99 7.70
N LYS A 102 -14.64 13.99 8.81
CA LYS A 102 -15.65 15.01 9.14
C LYS A 102 -15.05 16.41 9.30
N GLN A 103 -13.87 16.53 9.91
CA GLN A 103 -13.17 17.82 10.09
C GLN A 103 -12.63 18.40 8.78
N LEU A 104 -12.35 17.55 7.78
CA LEU A 104 -11.80 17.94 6.49
C LEU A 104 -12.86 18.22 5.41
N GLY A 105 -14.14 17.97 5.70
CA GLY A 105 -15.24 18.26 4.76
C GLY A 105 -15.25 17.42 3.48
N VAL A 106 -14.64 16.23 3.50
CA VAL A 106 -14.58 15.23 2.41
C VAL A 106 -15.26 13.92 2.79
#